data_AF-A0A7I7NZ13-F1
#
_entry.id   AF-A0A7I7NZ13-F1
#
_cell.length_a   1.000
_cell.length_b   1.000
_cell.length_c   1.000
_cell.angle_alpha   90.00
_cell.angle_beta   90.00
_cell.angle_gamma   90.00
#
_symmetry.space_group_name_H-M   'P 1'
#
loop_
_entity.id
_entity.type
_entity.pdbx_description
1 polymer ?
#
loop_
_entity_poly.entity_id
_entity_poly.type
_entity_poly.pdbx_seq_one_letter_code
_entity_poly.pdbx_strand_id
1 'polypeptide(L)'
;MSVASQGRAPIAIDADVEFLTRQIEALEALGRKDSVDEGEVYDVSVRWGVALAGRLPRLVHYSSLGLLDDADRHRFESLCTGLRGVSGLAEKLGLPRPVLPGDEVAPKKRHHQFRMPLRSSKRRSQG
;
A
#
# COMPACT_ATOMS: atom_id res chain seq x y z
N MET A 1 -7.10 -43.95 -2.06
CA MET A 1 -5.92 -43.49 -1.30
C MET A 1 -6.15 -42.03 -0.96
N SER A 2 -6.41 -41.72 0.32
CA SER A 2 -6.63 -40.34 0.79
C SER A 2 -5.28 -39.70 1.08
N VAL A 3 -4.96 -38.65 0.34
CA VAL A 3 -3.87 -37.74 0.72
C VAL A 3 -4.32 -36.99 1.95
N ALA A 4 -3.82 -37.38 3.13
CA ALA A 4 -3.91 -36.55 4.31
C ALA A 4 -3.21 -35.23 3.96
N SER A 5 -3.96 -34.14 3.86
CA SER A 5 -3.42 -32.78 3.79
C SER A 5 -2.48 -32.62 4.99
N GLN A 6 -1.18 -32.76 4.76
CA GLN A 6 -0.17 -32.51 5.76
C GLN A 6 -0.36 -31.05 6.18
N GLY A 7 -0.78 -30.87 7.43
CA GLY A 7 -1.16 -29.57 7.99
C GLY A 7 -0.04 -28.56 7.78
N ARG A 8 -0.29 -27.59 6.90
CA ARG A 8 0.59 -26.43 6.73
C ARG A 8 0.63 -25.72 8.09
N ALA A 9 1.84 -25.50 8.62
CA ALA A 9 1.99 -24.73 9.85
C ALA A 9 1.27 -23.38 9.71
N PRO A 10 0.49 -22.94 10.72
CA PRO A 10 -0.22 -21.67 10.67
C PRO A 10 0.75 -20.52 10.38
N ILE A 11 0.37 -19.62 9.47
CA ILE A 11 1.17 -18.42 9.17
C ILE A 11 0.87 -17.39 10.25
N ALA A 12 1.87 -17.01 11.03
CA ALA A 12 1.73 -15.96 12.04
C ALA A 12 1.73 -14.57 11.37
N ILE A 13 0.65 -13.82 11.57
CA ILE A 13 0.50 -12.44 11.06
C ILE A 13 0.49 -11.38 12.16
N ASP A 14 0.60 -11.77 13.43
CA ASP A 14 0.37 -10.88 14.58
C ASP A 14 1.24 -9.63 14.54
N ALA A 15 2.54 -9.79 14.26
CA ALA A 15 3.47 -8.67 14.19
C ALA A 15 3.17 -7.70 13.03
N ASP A 16 2.58 -8.20 11.95
CA ASP A 16 2.20 -7.37 10.80
C ASP A 16 0.94 -6.58 11.08
N VAL A 17 -0.07 -7.25 11.64
CA VAL A 17 -1.32 -6.62 12.07
C VAL A 17 -1.02 -5.56 13.14
N GLU A 18 -0.27 -5.89 14.19
CA GLU A 18 0.07 -4.96 15.26
C GLU A 18 0.85 -3.74 14.74
N PHE A 19 1.81 -3.94 13.83
CA PHE A 19 2.56 -2.84 13.25
C PHE A 19 1.66 -1.90 12.44
N LEU A 20 0.81 -2.45 11.58
CA LEU A 20 -0.09 -1.67 10.72
C LEU A 20 -1.16 -0.95 11.53
N THR A 21 -1.75 -1.59 12.55
CA THR A 21 -2.68 -0.96 13.48
C THR A 21 -2.06 0.25 14.16
N ARG A 22 -0.82 0.13 14.67
CA ARG A 22 -0.12 1.27 15.26
C ARG A 22 0.12 2.42 14.27
N GLN A 23 0.30 2.13 12.99
CA GLN A 23 0.47 3.21 12.00
C GLN A 23 -0.86 3.89 11.67
N ILE A 24 -1.97 3.15 11.66
CA ILE A 24 -3.32 3.72 11.54
C ILE A 24 -3.58 4.66 12.71
N GLU A 25 -3.35 4.20 13.94
CA GLU A 25 -3.54 5.01 15.16
C GLU A 25 -2.65 6.25 15.16
N ALA A 26 -1.39 6.14 14.72
CA ALA A 26 -0.47 7.27 14.61
C ALA A 26 -0.96 8.31 13.60
N LEU A 27 -1.49 7.86 12.44
CA LEU A 27 -2.10 8.77 11.47
C LEU A 27 -3.33 9.44 12.04
N GLU A 28 -4.25 8.70 12.65
CA GLU A 28 -5.44 9.27 13.29
C GLU A 28 -5.10 10.26 14.40
N ALA A 29 -4.04 10.01 15.16
CA ALA A 29 -3.54 10.95 16.16
C ALA A 29 -3.04 12.24 15.52
N LEU A 30 -2.26 12.16 14.44
CA LEU A 30 -1.81 13.33 13.67
C LEU A 30 -3.00 14.13 13.10
N GLY A 31 -3.99 13.45 12.53
CA GLY A 31 -5.15 14.11 11.92
C GLY A 31 -6.07 14.81 12.92
N ARG A 32 -5.93 14.55 14.21
CA ARG A 32 -6.67 15.22 15.29
C ARG A 32 -5.97 16.47 15.83
N LYS A 33 -4.72 16.72 15.45
CA LYS A 33 -3.97 17.89 15.90
C LYS A 33 -4.32 19.12 15.06
N ASP A 34 -4.45 20.27 15.73
CA ASP A 34 -4.68 21.56 15.06
C ASP A 34 -3.44 22.05 14.29
N SER A 35 -2.24 21.65 14.75
CA SER A 35 -0.96 21.92 14.11
C SER A 35 -0.06 20.70 14.25
N VAL A 36 0.60 20.34 13.16
CA VAL A 36 1.53 19.22 13.07
C VAL A 36 2.85 19.75 12.55
N ASP A 37 3.94 19.40 13.24
CA ASP A 37 5.29 19.74 12.81
C ASP A 37 5.78 18.80 11.68
N GLU A 38 6.69 19.30 10.84
CA GLU A 38 7.28 18.53 9.74
C GLU A 38 8.02 17.28 10.22
N GLY A 39 8.66 17.33 11.39
CA GLY A 39 9.31 16.19 12.02
C GLY A 39 8.34 15.05 12.35
N GLU A 40 7.19 15.38 12.94
CA GLU A 40 6.15 14.38 13.22
C GLU A 40 5.58 13.74 11.94
N VAL A 41 5.36 14.53 10.89
CA VAL A 41 4.93 14.00 9.58
C VAL A 41 6.00 13.10 8.99
N TYR A 42 7.27 13.52 9.06
CA TYR A 42 8.40 12.75 8.53
C TYR A 42 8.53 11.38 9.22
N ASP A 43 8.45 11.34 10.54
CA ASP A 43 8.55 10.10 11.31
C ASP A 43 7.46 9.09 10.95
N VAL A 44 6.22 9.57 10.79
CA VAL A 44 5.12 8.71 10.34
C VAL A 44 5.26 8.33 8.87
N SER A 45 5.76 9.23 8.01
CA SER A 45 5.97 8.94 6.59
C SER A 45 6.91 7.75 6.36
N VAL A 46 8.00 7.66 7.12
CA VAL A 46 8.99 6.58 7.01
C VAL A 46 8.35 5.25 7.39
N ARG A 47 7.66 5.20 8.53
CA ARG A 47 7.03 3.96 9.02
C ARG A 47 5.85 3.55 8.15
N TRP A 48 5.09 4.51 7.64
CA TRP A 48 4.00 4.30 6.71
C TRP A 48 4.50 3.70 5.39
N GLY A 49 5.60 4.23 4.85
CA GLY A 49 6.26 3.67 3.67
C GLY A 49 6.68 2.21 3.86
N VAL A 50 7.31 1.88 5.00
CA VAL A 50 7.69 0.50 5.36
C VAL A 50 6.46 -0.42 5.48
N ALA A 51 5.39 0.08 6.11
CA ALA A 51 4.11 -0.62 6.23
C ALA A 51 3.55 -1.00 4.84
N LEU A 52 3.47 -0.03 3.93
CA LEU A 52 2.82 -0.20 2.62
C LEU A 52 3.70 -0.94 1.61
N ALA A 53 5.02 -0.84 1.69
CA ALA A 53 5.92 -1.53 0.77
C ALA A 53 6.22 -2.99 1.17
N GLY A 54 6.08 -3.33 2.46
CA GLY A 54 6.48 -4.64 2.98
C GLY A 54 5.34 -5.42 3.61
N ARG A 55 4.82 -4.93 4.74
CA ARG A 55 3.92 -5.71 5.59
C ARG A 55 2.53 -5.86 4.97
N LEU A 56 1.95 -4.78 4.46
CA LEU A 56 0.62 -4.82 3.86
C LEU A 56 0.57 -5.74 2.62
N PRO A 57 1.50 -5.65 1.65
CA PRO A 57 1.51 -6.56 0.50
C PRO A 57 1.64 -8.04 0.90
N ARG A 58 2.41 -8.33 1.97
CA ARG A 58 2.53 -9.70 2.50
C ARG A 58 1.20 -10.21 3.06
N LEU A 59 0.47 -9.41 3.83
CA LEU A 59 -0.85 -9.79 4.35
C LEU A 59 -1.87 -9.99 3.21
N VAL A 60 -1.87 -9.09 2.23
CA VAL A 60 -2.69 -9.22 1.02
C VAL A 60 -2.38 -10.54 0.30
N HIS A 61 -1.10 -10.87 0.17
CA HIS A 61 -0.67 -12.12 -0.45
C HIS A 61 -1.19 -13.35 0.30
N TYR A 62 -1.03 -13.41 1.63
CA TYR A 62 -1.54 -14.54 2.42
C TYR A 62 -3.06 -14.68 2.37
N SER A 63 -3.78 -13.55 2.43
CA SER A 63 -5.24 -13.54 2.27
C SER A 63 -5.65 -14.06 0.89
N SER A 64 -5.00 -13.61 -0.19
CA SER A 64 -5.29 -14.03 -1.56
C SER A 64 -5.06 -15.52 -1.81
N LEU A 65 -4.14 -16.14 -1.06
CA LEU A 65 -3.84 -17.56 -1.13
C LEU A 65 -4.70 -18.42 -0.19
N GLY A 66 -5.62 -17.80 0.57
CA GLY A 66 -6.45 -18.51 1.56
C GLY A 66 -5.64 -19.11 2.71
N LEU A 67 -4.54 -18.47 3.11
CA LEU A 67 -3.63 -18.97 4.14
C LEU A 67 -3.93 -18.44 5.54
N LEU A 68 -4.89 -17.53 5.65
CA LEU A 68 -5.36 -17.00 6.91
C LEU A 68 -6.49 -17.90 7.43
N ASP A 69 -6.40 -18.28 8.70
CA ASP A 69 -7.55 -18.89 9.38
C ASP A 69 -8.69 -17.88 9.55
N ASP A 70 -9.81 -18.32 10.11
CA ASP A 70 -10.99 -17.47 10.25
C ASP A 70 -10.74 -16.25 11.14
N ALA A 71 -9.96 -16.41 12.22
CA ALA A 71 -9.63 -15.31 13.13
C ALA A 71 -8.71 -14.30 12.43
N ASP A 72 -7.68 -14.77 11.75
CA ASP A 72 -6.73 -13.95 10.99
C ASP A 72 -7.37 -13.23 9.83
N ARG A 73 -8.31 -13.89 9.14
CA ARG A 73 -9.10 -13.26 8.08
C ARG A 73 -9.92 -12.10 8.62
N HIS A 74 -10.62 -12.27 9.74
CA HIS A 74 -11.37 -11.18 10.38
C HIS A 74 -10.47 -10.03 10.86
N ARG A 75 -9.29 -10.35 11.41
CA ARG A 75 -8.29 -9.35 11.79
C ARG A 75 -7.81 -8.56 10.57
N PHE A 76 -7.53 -9.24 9.46
CA PHE A 76 -7.10 -8.60 8.22
C PHE A 76 -8.20 -7.75 7.56
N GLU A 77 -9.45 -8.20 7.57
CA GLU A 77 -10.60 -7.42 7.08
C GLU A 77 -10.82 -6.14 7.90
N SER A 78 -10.72 -6.26 9.23
CA SER A 78 -10.78 -5.11 10.15
C SER A 78 -9.64 -4.12 9.87
N LEU A 79 -8.44 -4.63 9.65
CA LEU A 79 -7.27 -3.83 9.29
C LEU A 79 -7.47 -3.10 7.95
N CYS A 80 -7.98 -3.78 6.92
CA CYS A 80 -8.30 -3.16 5.64
C CYS A 80 -9.33 -2.04 5.81
N THR A 81 -10.33 -2.23 6.68
CA THR A 81 -11.34 -1.21 6.98
C THR A 81 -10.69 0.03 7.63
N GLY A 82 -9.81 -0.16 8.61
CA GLY A 82 -9.03 0.93 9.21
C GLY A 82 -8.15 1.66 8.19
N LEU A 83 -7.43 0.92 7.33
CA LEU A 83 -6.59 1.50 6.27
C LEU A 83 -7.41 2.34 5.26
N ARG A 84 -8.63 1.91 4.91
CA ARG A 84 -9.55 2.73 4.10
C ARG A 84 -9.95 4.00 4.84
N GLY A 85 -10.24 3.90 6.14
CA GLY A 85 -10.61 5.04 6.99
C GLY A 85 -9.56 6.14 7.01
N VAL A 86 -8.28 5.77 7.10
CA VAL A 86 -7.17 6.74 7.14
C VAL A 86 -6.62 7.14 5.76
N SER A 87 -7.12 6.57 4.66
CA SER A 87 -6.59 6.83 3.31
C SER A 87 -6.66 8.32 2.93
N GLY A 88 -7.79 8.98 3.20
CA GLY A 88 -7.93 10.42 2.92
C GLY A 88 -7.06 11.29 3.82
N LEU A 89 -6.73 10.82 5.03
CA LEU A 89 -5.82 11.51 5.93
C LEU A 89 -4.37 11.38 5.47
N ALA A 90 -3.96 10.17 5.06
CA ALA A 90 -2.66 9.93 4.45
C ALA A 90 -2.45 10.84 3.23
N GLU A 91 -3.43 10.94 2.34
CA GLU A 91 -3.37 11.82 1.16
C GLU A 91 -3.19 13.30 1.53
N LYS A 92 -3.94 13.81 2.53
CA LYS A 92 -3.80 15.20 3.02
C LYS A 92 -2.41 15.51 3.56
N LEU A 93 -1.75 14.51 4.14
CA LEU A 93 -0.39 14.60 4.68
C LEU A 93 0.69 14.30 3.61
N GLY A 94 0.31 14.11 2.35
CA GLY A 94 1.23 13.81 1.24
C GLY A 94 1.78 12.37 1.28
N LEU A 95 1.16 11.47 2.04
CA LEU A 95 1.58 10.09 2.19
C LEU A 95 0.91 9.17 1.16
N PRO A 96 1.57 8.06 0.78
CA PRO A 96 1.01 7.11 -0.16
C PRO A 96 -0.29 6.47 0.36
N ARG A 97 -1.25 6.27 -0.53
CA ARG A 97 -2.50 5.55 -0.22
C ARG A 97 -2.24 4.03 -0.11
N PRO A 98 -2.82 3.33 0.88
CA PRO A 98 -2.83 1.88 0.91
C PRO A 98 -3.48 1.29 -0.35
N VAL A 99 -2.93 0.19 -0.86
CA VAL A 99 -3.54 -0.60 -1.94
C VAL A 99 -4.15 -1.84 -1.30
N LEU A 100 -5.47 -1.94 -1.32
CA LEU A 100 -6.21 -2.97 -0.59
C LEU A 100 -6.94 -3.93 -1.56
N PRO A 101 -7.26 -5.15 -1.10
CA PRO A 101 -8.10 -6.05 -1.87
C PRO A 101 -9.47 -5.41 -2.16
N GLY A 102 -9.91 -5.50 -3.41
CA GLY A 102 -11.16 -4.90 -3.87
C GLY A 102 -11.07 -3.42 -4.22
N ASP A 103 -9.92 -2.76 -4.03
CA ASP A 103 -9.68 -1.48 -4.68
C ASP A 103 -9.54 -1.74 -6.18
N GLU A 104 -10.48 -1.26 -6.99
CA GLU A 104 -10.28 -1.25 -8.43
C GLU A 104 -9.07 -0.36 -8.72
N VAL A 105 -7.95 -0.99 -9.08
CA VAL A 105 -6.80 -0.28 -9.62
C VAL A 105 -7.25 0.22 -10.99
N ALA A 106 -7.89 1.39 -11.03
CA ALA A 106 -8.15 2.07 -12.29
C ALA A 106 -6.85 2.03 -13.10
N PRO A 107 -6.86 1.52 -14.35
CA PRO A 107 -5.64 1.32 -15.10
C PRO A 107 -4.91 2.66 -15.15
N LYS A 108 -3.69 2.70 -14.60
CA LYS A 108 -2.84 3.89 -14.66
C LYS A 108 -2.79 4.35 -16.11
N LYS A 109 -3.47 5.45 -16.43
CA LYS A 109 -3.33 6.07 -17.75
C LYS A 109 -1.85 6.42 -17.89
N ARG A 110 -1.15 5.70 -18.77
CA ARG A 110 0.23 5.99 -19.17
C ARG A 110 0.24 7.33 -19.91
N HIS A 111 0.26 8.44 -19.18
CA HIS A 111 0.59 9.75 -19.72
C HIS A 111 2.10 9.94 -19.63
N HIS A 112 2.81 9.58 -20.69
CA HIS A 112 3.49 10.54 -21.57
C HIS A 112 4.31 9.74 -22.59
N GLN A 113 3.79 9.61 -23.80
CA GLN A 113 4.63 9.37 -24.96
C GLN A 113 5.54 10.59 -25.08
N PHE A 114 6.81 10.47 -24.68
CA PHE A 114 7.86 11.32 -25.23
C PHE A 114 8.01 10.96 -26.70
N ARG A 115 7.12 11.50 -27.55
CA ARG A 115 7.37 11.60 -29.00
C ARG A 115 8.51 12.59 -29.17
N MET A 116 9.73 12.08 -29.25
CA MET A 116 10.86 12.82 -29.79
C MET A 116 10.52 13.21 -31.23
N PRO A 117 10.50 14.52 -31.59
CA PRO A 117 10.41 14.90 -32.98
C PRO A 117 11.73 14.54 -33.65
N LEU A 118 11.68 13.58 -34.59
CA LEU A 118 12.75 13.33 -35.54
C LEU A 118 13.03 14.63 -36.31
N ARG A 119 14.17 15.26 -36.03
CA ARG A 119 14.72 16.35 -36.83
C ARG A 119 14.89 15.86 -38.28
N SER A 120 14.05 16.37 -39.16
CA SER A 120 14.21 16.22 -40.61
C SER A 120 15.42 17.05 -41.06
N SER A 121 16.56 16.41 -41.25
CA SER A 121 17.74 17.02 -41.85
C SER A 121 17.54 17.19 -43.36
N LYS A 122 16.99 18.33 -43.74
CA LYS A 122 16.92 18.79 -45.13
C LYS A 122 18.33 19.16 -45.61
N ARG A 123 19.04 18.21 -46.21
CA ARG A 123 20.24 18.50 -47.02
C ARG A 123 19.79 19.26 -48.29
N ARG A 124 20.01 20.56 -48.31
CA ARG A 124 20.15 21.33 -49.56
C ARG A 124 21.64 21.44 -49.86
N SER A 125 22.06 20.74 -50.91
CA SER A 125 23.35 20.96 -51.56
C SER A 125 23.13 21.96 -52.68
N GLN A 126 23.74 23.14 -52.60
CA GLN A 126 23.95 24.03 -53.72
C GLN A 126 25.28 24.73 -53.48
N GLY A 127 26.21 24.57 -54.43
CA GLY A 127 27.59 25.03 -54.36
C GLY A 127 28.49 24.04 -55.06
#